data_AF-A0A7C8M6X5-F1
#
_entry.id   AF-A0A7C8M6X5-F1
#
_cell.length_a   1.000
_cell.length_b   1.000
_cell.length_c   1.000
_cell.angle_alpha   90.00
_cell.angle_beta   90.00
_cell.angle_gamma   90.00
#
_symmetry.space_group_name_H-M   'P 1'
#
loop_
_entity.id
_entity.type
_entity.pdbx_description
1 polymer ?
#
loop_
_entity_poly.entity_id
_entity_poly.type
_entity_poly.pdbx_seq_one_letter_code
_entity_poly.pdbx_strand_id
1 'polypeptide(L)'
;MITRFLTNVSVKFNPFSPRSKSARLVLSLIPSTARASGLRVESKMLPRDSKEPASLGVKFKDGKEMNLELDKMRITEVVETVDRHSRQLARKEELSGN
;
A
#
# COMPACT_ATOMS: atom_id res chain seq x y z
N MET A 1 4.33 3.14 8.56
CA MET A 1 3.65 2.11 7.75
C MET A 1 3.52 0.83 8.55
N ILE A 2 2.32 0.54 9.02
CA ILE A 2 1.96 -0.68 9.74
C ILE A 2 1.54 -1.73 8.71
N THR A 3 2.31 -2.82 8.58
CA THR A 3 2.04 -3.87 7.58
C THR A 3 1.39 -5.14 8.14
N ARG A 4 1.25 -5.26 9.46
CA ARG A 4 0.68 -6.44 10.15
C ARG A 4 -0.74 -6.79 9.71
N PHE A 5 -1.53 -5.78 9.36
CA PHE A 5 -2.95 -5.90 9.00
C PHE A 5 -3.19 -6.01 7.49
N LEU A 6 -2.12 -5.99 6.69
CA LEU A 6 -2.20 -6.07 5.24
C LEU A 6 -2.19 -7.53 4.79
N THR A 7 -2.95 -7.84 3.74
CA THR A 7 -3.01 -9.18 3.13
C THR A 7 -2.48 -9.17 1.71
N ASN A 8 -2.79 -8.13 0.94
CA ASN A 8 -2.28 -7.94 -0.41
C ASN A 8 -1.94 -6.47 -0.64
N VAL A 9 -0.79 -6.21 -1.26
CA VAL A 9 -0.40 -4.90 -1.77
C VAL A 9 -0.05 -5.05 -3.25
N SER A 10 -0.85 -4.42 -4.11
CA SER A 10 -0.64 -4.38 -5.55
C SER A 10 -0.29 -2.95 -5.97
N VAL A 11 0.88 -2.76 -6.57
CA VAL A 11 1.34 -1.46 -7.03
C VAL A 11 1.51 -1.50 -8.54
N LYS A 12 0.87 -0.58 -9.25
CA LYS A 12 1.02 -0.41 -10.70
C LYS A 12 1.59 0.96 -10.97
N PHE A 13 2.74 1.05 -11.62
CA PHE A 13 3.39 2.33 -11.88
C PHE A 13 4.30 2.31 -13.10
N ASN A 14 4.50 3.48 -13.70
CA ASN A 14 5.46 3.69 -14.79
C ASN A 14 6.75 4.27 -14.20
N PRO A 15 7.90 3.55 -14.22
CA PRO A 15 9.14 4.02 -13.59
C PRO A 15 9.70 5.30 -14.22
N PHE A 16 9.33 5.60 -15.46
CA PHE A 16 9.77 6.80 -16.18
C PHE A 16 8.92 8.04 -15.86
N SER A 17 7.75 7.86 -15.24
CA SER A 17 6.93 8.99 -14.82
C SER A 17 7.47 9.58 -13.50
N PRO A 18 7.72 10.90 -13.42
CA PRO A 18 8.21 11.54 -12.20
C PRO A 18 7.21 11.41 -11.04
N ARG A 19 5.91 11.32 -11.36
CA ARG A 19 4.83 11.15 -10.37
C ARG A 19 4.75 9.74 -9.80
N SER A 20 5.43 8.76 -10.41
CA SER A 20 5.56 7.39 -9.88
C SER A 20 6.62 7.25 -8.77
N LYS A 21 7.17 8.36 -8.26
CA LYS A 21 8.10 8.34 -7.13
C LYS A 21 7.43 7.80 -5.86
N SER A 22 6.20 8.23 -5.58
CA SER A 22 5.41 7.78 -4.42
C SER A 22 5.23 6.25 -4.43
N ALA A 23 4.94 5.64 -5.57
CA ALA A 23 4.82 4.19 -5.73
C ALA A 23 6.07 3.42 -5.27
N ARG A 24 7.24 3.89 -5.72
CA ARG A 24 8.53 3.29 -5.36
C ARG A 24 8.83 3.45 -3.86
N LEU A 25 8.50 4.60 -3.30
CA LEU A 25 8.68 4.85 -1.87
C LEU A 25 7.77 3.95 -1.02
N VAL A 26 6.50 3.75 -1.40
CA VAL A 26 5.62 2.80 -0.69
C VAL A 26 6.22 1.40 -0.67
N LEU A 27 6.71 0.91 -1.81
CA LEU A 27 7.35 -0.42 -1.87
C LEU A 27 8.59 -0.51 -0.97
N SER A 28 9.36 0.57 -0.84
CA SER A 28 10.54 0.61 0.03
C SER A 28 10.21 0.64 1.53
N LEU A 29 9.03 1.13 1.89
CA LEU A 29 8.57 1.20 3.28
C LEU A 29 8.03 -0.14 3.81
N ILE A 30 7.77 -1.11 2.91
CA ILE A 30 7.35 -2.45 3.30
C ILE A 30 8.58 -3.21 3.82
N PRO A 31 8.56 -3.74 5.05
CA PRO A 31 9.69 -4.47 5.59
C PRO A 31 9.91 -5.77 4.80
N SER A 32 11.18 -6.20 4.68
CA SER A 32 11.55 -7.45 4.00
C SER A 32 10.85 -8.68 4.60
N THR A 33 10.59 -8.65 5.91
CA THR A 33 9.88 -9.69 6.67
C THR A 33 8.40 -9.83 6.32
N ALA A 34 7.78 -8.83 5.66
CA ALA A 34 6.35 -8.85 5.37
C ALA A 34 5.95 -10.03 4.46
N ARG A 35 6.83 -10.43 3.54
CA ARG A 35 6.61 -11.59 2.67
C ARG A 35 6.56 -12.89 3.47
N ALA A 36 7.38 -13.00 4.51
CA ALA A 36 7.38 -14.16 5.41
C ALA A 36 6.13 -14.20 6.30
N SER A 37 5.55 -13.05 6.66
CA SER A 37 4.28 -12.99 7.41
C SER A 37 3.03 -13.25 6.57
N GLY A 38 3.18 -13.65 5.29
CA GLY A 38 2.07 -13.96 4.39
C GLY A 38 1.51 -12.77 3.61
N LEU A 39 2.19 -11.61 3.60
CA LEU A 39 1.80 -10.47 2.76
C LEU A 39 2.14 -10.76 1.29
N ARG A 40 1.14 -10.75 0.42
CA ARG A 40 1.37 -10.79 -1.03
C ARG A 40 1.69 -9.40 -1.54
N VAL A 41 2.83 -9.25 -2.20
CA VAL A 41 3.27 -7.98 -2.80
C VAL A 41 3.41 -8.17 -4.29
N GLU A 42 2.55 -7.51 -5.05
CA GLU A 42 2.55 -7.50 -6.51
C GLU A 42 2.99 -6.15 -7.02
N SER A 43 3.93 -6.13 -7.96
CA SER A 43 4.39 -4.91 -8.63
C SER A 43 4.27 -5.07 -10.13
N LYS A 44 3.42 -4.27 -10.77
CA LYS A 44 3.30 -4.22 -12.23
C LYS A 44 3.98 -2.96 -12.75
N MET A 45 5.07 -3.15 -13.49
CA MET A 45 5.73 -2.07 -14.20
C MET A 45 5.04 -1.84 -15.54
N LEU A 46 4.67 -0.59 -15.80
CA LEU A 46 4.08 -0.18 -17.06
C LEU A 46 5.17 0.25 -18.06
N PRO A 47 4.96 0.02 -19.38
CA PRO A 47 5.85 0.50 -20.43
C PRO A 47 5.98 2.03 -20.43
N ARG A 48 7.06 2.55 -21.01
CA ARG A 48 7.35 4.00 -21.06
C ARG A 48 6.22 4.82 -21.67
N ASP A 49 5.58 4.29 -22.71
CA ASP A 49 4.51 4.98 -23.46
C ASP A 49 3.17 5.00 -22.75
N SER A 50 3.00 4.18 -21.70
CA SER A 50 1.76 4.16 -20.93
C SER A 50 1.64 5.43 -20.09
N LYS A 51 0.54 6.17 -20.33
CA LYS A 51 0.11 7.35 -19.57
C LYS A 51 -0.81 7.01 -18.42
N GLU A 52 -0.95 5.72 -18.08
CA GLU A 52 -1.80 5.31 -16.97
C GLU A 52 -1.27 5.85 -15.63
N PRO A 53 -2.15 6.35 -14.75
CA PRO A 53 -1.75 6.87 -13.46
C PRO A 53 -1.21 5.76 -12.55
N ALA A 54 -0.23 6.11 -11.72
CA ALA A 54 0.26 5.18 -10.70
C ALA A 54 -0.84 4.89 -9.68
N SER A 55 -1.07 3.61 -9.40
CA SER A 55 -2.11 3.15 -8.48
C SER A 55 -1.55 2.19 -7.43
N LEU A 56 -2.12 2.29 -6.24
CA LEU A 56 -1.84 1.41 -5.10
C LEU A 56 -3.15 0.75 -4.67
N GLY A 57 -3.24 -0.56 -4.82
CA GLY A 57 -4.28 -1.38 -4.24
C GLY A 57 -3.78 -2.03 -2.95
N VAL A 58 -4.47 -1.81 -1.85
CA VAL A 58 -4.18 -2.42 -0.54
C VAL A 58 -5.40 -3.19 -0.09
N LYS A 59 -5.20 -4.46 0.29
CA LYS A 59 -6.21 -5.28 0.96
C LYS A 59 -5.81 -5.52 2.41
N PHE A 60 -6.78 -5.38 3.30
CA PHE A 60 -6.61 -5.56 4.74
C PHE A 60 -7.18 -6.91 5.17
N LYS A 61 -6.85 -7.33 6.40
CA LYS A 61 -7.34 -8.58 7.00
C LYS A 61 -8.83 -8.58 7.29
N ASP A 62 -9.45 -7.42 7.44
CA ASP A 62 -10.90 -7.25 7.62
C ASP A 62 -11.70 -7.40 6.31
N GLY A 63 -11.02 -7.68 5.18
CA GLY A 63 -11.62 -7.77 3.86
C GLY A 63 -11.78 -6.43 3.16
N LYS A 64 -11.39 -5.31 3.79
CA LYS A 64 -11.45 -4.00 3.16
C LYS A 64 -10.39 -3.87 2.07
N GLU A 65 -10.81 -3.33 0.93
CA GLU A 65 -9.94 -2.96 -0.17
C GLU A 65 -9.85 -1.43 -0.27
N MET A 66 -8.63 -0.93 -0.50
CA MET A 66 -8.34 0.49 -0.62
C MET A 66 -7.50 0.71 -1.87
N ASN A 67 -8.07 1.44 -2.83
CA ASN A 67 -7.38 1.85 -4.04
C ASN A 67 -7.04 3.33 -3.94
N LEU A 68 -5.75 3.66 -4.01
CA LEU A 68 -5.22 5.01 -3.93
C LEU A 68 -4.55 5.39 -5.25
N GLU A 69 -4.88 6.58 -5.75
CA GLU A 69 -4.20 7.18 -6.89
C GLU A 69 -2.94 7.91 -6.40
N LEU A 70 -1.78 7.37 -6.75
CA LEU A 70 -0.48 7.88 -6.30
C LEU A 70 -0.02 9.14 -7.04
N ASP A 71 -0.75 9.53 -8.09
CA ASP A 71 -0.49 10.72 -8.90
C ASP A 71 -0.91 12.01 -8.21
N LYS A 72 -1.94 11.92 -7.35
CA LYS A 72 -2.58 13.07 -6.69
C LYS A 72 -2.19 13.22 -5.22
N MET A 73 -1.64 12.17 -4.62
CA MET A 73 -1.34 12.11 -3.19
C MET A 73 0.16 12.10 -2.92
N ARG A 74 0.57 12.76 -1.83
CA ARG A 74 1.95 12.68 -1.34
C ARG A 74 2.17 11.35 -0.63
N ILE A 75 3.43 10.91 -0.58
CA ILE A 75 3.80 9.67 0.14
C ILE A 75 3.37 9.70 1.61
N THR A 76 3.46 10.87 2.26
CA THR A 76 3.04 11.05 3.66
C THR A 76 1.56 10.78 3.86
N GLU A 77 0.72 11.30 2.95
CA GLU A 77 -0.74 11.12 2.98
C GLU A 77 -1.13 9.67 2.71
N VAL A 78 -0.43 9.00 1.77
CA VAL A 78 -0.64 7.58 1.48
C VAL A 78 -0.33 6.73 2.70
N VAL A 79 0.82 6.96 3.34
CA VAL A 79 1.23 6.24 4.54
C VAL A 79 0.27 6.50 5.70
N GLU A 80 -0.12 7.75 5.91
CA GLU A 80 -1.08 8.12 6.95
C GLU A 80 -2.44 7.45 6.75
N THR A 81 -2.93 7.39 5.51
CA THR A 81 -4.22 6.78 5.17
C THR A 81 -4.22 5.28 5.48
N VAL A 82 -3.14 4.58 5.12
CA VAL A 82 -2.96 3.15 5.41
C VAL A 82 -2.78 2.90 6.91
N ASP A 83 -1.99 3.73 7.58
CA ASP A 83 -1.73 3.60 9.02
C ASP A 83 -2.96 3.91 9.86
N ARG A 84 -3.78 4.90 9.45
CA ARG A 84 -5.04 5.23 10.11
C ARG A 84 -5.99 4.03 10.16
N HIS A 85 -6.15 3.34 9.03
CA HIS A 85 -7.02 2.17 8.98
C HIS A 85 -6.41 1.00 9.77
N SER A 86 -5.10 0.79 9.68
CA SER A 86 -4.38 -0.22 10.47
C SER A 86 -4.52 0.02 11.99
N ARG A 87 -4.46 1.27 12.46
CA ARG A 87 -4.66 1.62 13.89
C ARG A 87 -6.10 1.41 14.35
N GLN A 88 -7.08 1.60 13.47
CA GLN A 88 -8.47 1.26 13.79
C GLN A 88 -8.64 -0.24 13.98
N LEU A 89 -7.97 -1.05 13.15
CA LEU A 89 -7.96 -2.51 13.30
C LEU A 89 -7.25 -2.96 14.57
N ALA A 90 -6.08 -2.38 14.87
CA ALA A 90 -5.37 -2.66 16.12
C ALA A 90 -6.25 -2.37 17.36
N ARG A 91 -6.91 -1.20 17.41
CA ARG A 91 -7.83 -0.88 18.50
C ARG A 91 -9.02 -1.84 18.58
N LYS A 92 -9.58 -2.25 17.43
CA LYS A 92 -10.65 -3.25 17.41
C LYS A 92 -10.18 -4.61 17.94
N GLU A 93 -8.98 -5.04 17.57
CA GLU A 93 -8.37 -6.29 18.06
C GLU A 93 -8.16 -6.21 19.57
N GLU A 94 -7.63 -5.09 20.08
CA GLU A 94 -7.48 -4.80 21.53
C GLU A 94 -8.81 -4.78 22.28
N LEU A 95 -9.84 -4.11 21.74
CA LEU A 95 -11.18 -4.04 22.33
C LEU A 95 -11.93 -5.37 22.29
N SER A 96 -11.65 -6.21 21.30
CA SER A 96 -12.22 -7.56 21.18
C SER A 96 -11.45 -8.62 21.98
N GLY A 97 -10.27 -8.25 22.49
CA GLY A 97 -9.42 -9.13 23.27
C GLY A 97 -9.81 -9.10 24.75
N ASN A 98 -10.39 -10.20 25.22
CA ASN A 98 -10.18 -10.66 26.59
C ASN A 98 -8.73 -11.10 26.76
#